data_AF-A0A1A8MYC8-F1
#
_entry.id   AF-A0A1A8MYC8-F1
#
_cell.length_a   1.000
_cell.length_b   1.000
_cell.length_c   1.000
_cell.angle_alpha   90.00
_cell.angle_beta   90.00
_cell.angle_gamma   90.00
#
_symmetry.space_group_name_H-M   'P 1'
#
loop_
_entity.id
_entity.type
_entity.pdbx_description
1 polymer ?
#
loop_
_entity_poly.entity_id
_entity_poly.type
_entity_poly.pdbx_seq_one_letter_code
_entity_poly.pdbx_strand_id
1 'polypeptide(L)'
;SLDSQENVTLGAYSPVELSVKTRSQEINCRTYIMNSCVYALPSPQYLQVIVMGAEQNGLPKDYQDKLRSIKTNMYKGLLPMMAELEQARRRARE
;
A
#
# COMPACT_ATOMS: atom_id res chain seq x y z
N SER A 1 7.26 11.76 -11.05
CA SER A 1 7.94 11.78 -9.73
C SER A 1 7.02 11.17 -8.69
N LEU A 2 7.52 10.85 -7.48
CA LEU A 2 6.69 10.35 -6.38
C LEU A 2 5.63 11.38 -5.95
N ASP A 3 6.02 12.65 -5.79
CA ASP A 3 5.09 13.73 -5.42
C ASP A 3 3.92 13.90 -6.39
N SER A 4 4.15 13.62 -7.68
CA SER A 4 3.08 13.64 -8.69
C SER A 4 2.15 12.43 -8.57
N GLN A 5 2.65 11.25 -8.18
CA GLN A 5 1.81 10.06 -7.99
C GLN A 5 0.91 10.22 -6.75
N GLU A 6 1.45 10.86 -5.71
CA GLU A 6 0.75 11.14 -4.44
C GLU A 6 -0.09 12.43 -4.50
N ASN A 7 -0.16 13.09 -5.66
CA ASN A 7 -0.95 14.30 -5.89
C ASN A 7 -0.67 15.42 -4.87
N VAL A 8 0.61 15.65 -4.55
CA VAL A 8 1.05 16.66 -3.57
C VAL A 8 0.60 18.07 -3.98
N THR A 9 0.74 18.43 -5.26
CA THR A 9 0.32 19.74 -5.78
C THR A 9 -1.19 19.99 -5.65
N LEU A 10 -2.00 18.92 -5.70
CA LEU A 10 -3.45 18.98 -5.51
C LEU A 10 -3.86 18.82 -4.03
N GLY A 11 -2.89 18.66 -3.13
CA GLY A 11 -3.13 18.57 -1.69
C GLY A 11 -3.77 17.26 -1.24
N ALA A 12 -3.70 16.18 -2.01
CA ALA A 12 -4.21 14.88 -1.57
C ALA A 12 -3.38 14.32 -0.41
N TYR A 13 -2.06 14.35 -0.56
CA TYR A 13 -1.09 13.96 0.47
C TYR A 13 -0.03 15.06 0.67
N SER A 14 0.56 15.09 1.86
CA SER A 14 1.76 15.86 2.15
C SER A 14 2.97 14.94 2.31
N PRO A 15 4.13 15.28 1.72
CA PRO A 15 5.37 14.59 2.02
C PRO A 15 5.82 14.93 3.44
N VAL A 16 6.23 13.91 4.18
CA VAL A 16 6.77 14.04 5.54
C VAL A 16 8.06 13.25 5.66
N GLU A 17 8.95 13.71 6.52
CA GLU A 17 10.13 12.95 6.92
C GLU A 17 9.88 12.34 8.30
N LEU A 18 10.10 11.04 8.43
CA LEU A 18 9.97 10.35 9.70
C LEU A 18 11.06 9.31 9.88
N SER A 19 11.40 9.09 11.14
CA SER A 19 12.39 8.12 11.54
C SER A 19 11.75 6.76 11.74
N VAL A 20 12.25 5.72 11.05
CA VAL A 20 11.80 4.33 11.20
C VAL A 20 12.88 3.48 11.82
N LYS A 21 12.48 2.64 12.79
CA LYS A 21 13.37 1.68 13.42
C LYS A 21 13.34 0.35 12.68
N THR A 22 14.49 -0.05 12.15
CA THR A 22 14.72 -1.38 11.59
C THR A 22 15.32 -2.30 12.66
N ARG A 23 15.64 -3.55 12.30
CA ARG A 23 16.30 -4.49 13.22
C ARG A 23 17.70 -4.03 13.64
N SER A 24 18.40 -3.30 12.78
CA SER A 24 19.81 -2.93 12.97
C SER A 24 20.01 -1.46 13.29
N GLN A 25 19.15 -0.58 12.75
CA GLN A 25 19.36 0.86 12.84
C GLN A 25 18.05 1.65 12.71
N GLU A 26 18.13 2.92 13.08
CA GLU A 26 17.11 3.92 12.83
C GLU A 26 17.46 4.71 11.56
N ILE A 27 16.49 4.90 10.67
CA ILE A 27 16.69 5.60 9.39
C ILE A 27 15.61 6.64 9.17
N ASN A 28 15.99 7.81 8.67
CA ASN A 28 15.02 8.81 8.22
C ASN A 28 14.52 8.45 6.82
N CYS A 29 13.21 8.47 6.66
CA CYS A 29 12.54 8.13 5.41
C CYS A 29 11.54 9.24 5.05
N ARG A 30 11.47 9.53 3.76
CA ARG A 30 10.35 10.30 3.20
C ARG A 30 9.15 9.37 3.02
N THR A 31 7.99 9.80 3.50
CA THR A 31 6.71 9.14 3.23
C THR A 31 5.62 10.18 2.99
N TYR A 32 4.38 9.74 2.77
CA TYR A 32 3.25 10.59 2.44
C TYR A 32 2.09 10.32 3.39
N ILE A 33 1.48 11.39 3.91
CA ILE A 33 0.32 11.32 4.80
C ILE A 33 -0.83 12.11 4.17
N MET A 34 -2.02 11.51 4.16
CA MET A 34 -3.22 12.12 3.58
C MET A 34 -3.62 13.37 4.34
N ASN A 35 -3.90 14.47 3.64
CA ASN A 35 -4.22 15.75 4.27
C ASN A 35 -5.65 15.81 4.82
N SER A 36 -6.60 15.16 4.13
CA SER A 36 -8.01 15.11 4.50
C SER A 36 -8.51 13.67 4.44
N CYS A 37 -8.63 13.03 5.61
CA CYS A 37 -9.03 11.64 5.69
C CYS A 37 -10.56 11.51 5.79
N VAL A 38 -11.15 10.79 4.83
CA VAL A 38 -12.48 10.20 4.98
C VAL A 38 -12.29 8.75 5.42
N TYR A 39 -12.72 8.43 6.64
CA TYR A 39 -12.62 7.08 7.19
C TYR A 39 -13.61 6.15 6.47
N ALA A 40 -13.14 5.51 5.40
CA ALA A 40 -13.89 4.55 4.60
C ALA A 40 -13.16 3.21 4.51
N LEU A 41 -13.93 2.13 4.30
CA LEU A 41 -13.34 0.81 4.09
C LEU A 41 -12.67 0.74 2.70
N PRO A 42 -11.49 0.12 2.57
CA PRO A 42 -10.81 -0.04 1.28
C PRO A 42 -11.57 -1.00 0.37
N SER A 43 -11.27 -0.95 -0.93
CA SER A 43 -11.74 -1.98 -1.85
C SER A 43 -11.03 -3.31 -1.62
N PRO A 44 -11.67 -4.45 -1.94
CA PRO A 44 -11.02 -5.76 -1.88
C PRO A 44 -9.71 -5.80 -2.67
N GLN A 45 -9.68 -5.19 -3.85
CA GLN A 45 -8.53 -5.18 -4.77
C GLN A 45 -7.37 -4.37 -4.19
N TYR A 46 -7.63 -3.22 -3.58
CA TYR A 46 -6.59 -2.39 -2.97
C TYR A 46 -5.97 -3.09 -1.75
N LEU A 47 -6.79 -3.66 -0.87
CA LEU A 47 -6.31 -4.43 0.28
C LEU A 47 -5.51 -5.67 -0.18
N GLN A 48 -5.94 -6.34 -1.25
CA GLN A 48 -5.21 -7.47 -1.82
C GLN A 48 -3.78 -7.08 -2.21
N VAL A 49 -3.59 -5.95 -2.90
CA VAL A 49 -2.25 -5.47 -3.29
C VAL A 49 -1.37 -5.18 -2.06
N ILE A 50 -1.94 -4.54 -1.03
CA ILE A 50 -1.21 -4.27 0.22
C ILE A 50 -0.75 -5.57 0.89
N VAL A 51 -1.66 -6.55 1.04
CA VAL A 51 -1.35 -7.83 1.68
C VAL A 51 -0.31 -8.60 0.86
N MET A 52 -0.42 -8.64 -0.47
CA MET A 52 0.58 -9.27 -1.34
C MET A 52 1.96 -8.63 -1.19
N GLY A 53 2.04 -7.29 -1.13
CA GLY A 53 3.29 -6.58 -0.91
C GLY A 53 3.91 -6.88 0.47
N ALA A 54 3.07 -6.99 1.51
CA ALA A 54 3.52 -7.33 2.86
C ALA A 54 4.09 -8.76 2.94
N GLU A 55 3.42 -9.73 2.29
CA GLU A 55 3.90 -11.12 2.17
C GLU A 55 5.21 -11.19 1.40
N GLN A 56 5.25 -10.58 0.21
CA GLN A 56 6.39 -10.62 -0.70
C GLN A 56 7.67 -10.08 -0.04
N ASN A 57 7.55 -9.02 0.76
CA ASN A 57 8.68 -8.38 1.43
C ASN A 57 8.93 -8.90 2.85
N GLY A 58 8.22 -9.94 3.28
CA GLY A 58 8.47 -10.60 4.56
C GLY A 58 8.18 -9.74 5.79
N LEU A 59 7.13 -8.89 5.74
CA LEU A 59 6.68 -8.16 6.94
C LEU A 59 6.30 -9.13 8.07
N PRO A 60 6.36 -8.71 9.35
CA PRO A 60 6.01 -9.56 10.49
C PRO A 60 4.63 -10.24 10.35
N LYS A 61 4.54 -11.50 10.77
CA LYS A 61 3.36 -12.33 10.52
C LYS A 61 2.09 -11.78 11.20
N ASP A 62 2.24 -11.29 12.42
CA ASP A 62 1.20 -10.60 13.17
C ASP A 62 0.70 -9.33 12.45
N TYR A 63 1.61 -8.58 11.81
CA TYR A 63 1.24 -7.42 11.00
C TYR A 63 0.51 -7.82 9.71
N GLN A 64 0.95 -8.89 9.05
CA GLN A 64 0.22 -9.43 7.90
C GLN A 64 -1.20 -9.88 8.29
N ASP A 65 -1.36 -10.52 9.46
CA ASP A 65 -2.66 -10.98 9.94
C ASP A 65 -3.55 -9.78 10.34
N LYS A 66 -2.96 -8.73 10.91
CA LYS A 66 -3.64 -7.43 11.10
C LYS A 66 -4.17 -6.88 9.79
N LEU A 67 -3.37 -6.87 8.72
CA LEU A 67 -3.82 -6.40 7.40
C LEU A 67 -4.98 -7.24 6.86
N ARG A 68 -4.91 -8.58 6.97
CA ARG A 68 -6.00 -9.48 6.51
C ARG A 68 -7.31 -9.30 7.28
N SER A 69 -7.25 -8.84 8.53
CA SER A 69 -8.43 -8.61 9.35
C SER A 69 -9.23 -7.35 8.95
N ILE A 70 -8.66 -6.48 8.10
CA ILE A 70 -9.32 -5.25 7.65
C ILE A 70 -10.55 -5.60 6.80
N LYS A 71 -11.71 -5.07 7.19
CA LYS A 71 -12.96 -5.21 6.42
C LYS A 71 -12.90 -4.35 5.15
N THR A 72 -13.47 -4.85 4.06
CA THR A 72 -13.51 -4.15 2.78
C THR A 72 -14.90 -3.58 2.50
N ASN A 73 -15.00 -2.64 1.57
CA ASN A 73 -16.27 -2.07 1.10
C ASN A 73 -17.02 -2.98 0.12
N MET A 74 -16.53 -4.20 -0.13
CA MET A 74 -17.15 -5.20 -1.02
C MET A 74 -17.31 -4.76 -2.48
N TYR A 75 -16.55 -3.76 -2.95
CA TYR A 75 -16.56 -3.33 -4.35
C TYR A 75 -16.20 -4.47 -5.31
N LYS A 76 -17.07 -4.71 -6.30
CA LYS A 76 -16.93 -5.81 -7.28
C LYS A 76 -16.61 -5.35 -8.71
N GLY A 77 -16.35 -4.05 -8.90
CA GLY A 77 -16.02 -3.54 -10.23
C GLY A 77 -14.68 -4.03 -10.75
N LEU A 78 -14.54 -4.04 -12.07
CA LEU A 78 -13.32 -4.44 -12.75
C LEU A 78 -12.27 -3.33 -12.67
N LEU A 79 -11.05 -3.71 -12.33
CA LEU A 79 -9.88 -2.84 -12.38
C LEU A 79 -8.86 -3.48 -13.33
N PRO A 80 -8.64 -2.95 -14.55
CA PRO A 80 -7.72 -3.53 -15.53
C PRO A 80 -6.32 -3.80 -14.98
N MET A 81 -5.84 -2.93 -14.09
CA MET A 81 -4.57 -3.05 -13.39
C MET A 81 -4.39 -4.37 -12.62
N MET A 82 -5.48 -4.99 -12.15
CA MET A 82 -5.40 -6.31 -11.48
C MET A 82 -5.01 -7.43 -12.44
N ALA A 83 -5.43 -7.37 -13.71
CA ALA A 83 -5.03 -8.34 -14.72
C ALA A 83 -3.55 -8.17 -15.10
N GLU A 84 -3.09 -6.92 -15.23
CA GLU A 84 -1.68 -6.60 -15.50
C GLU A 84 -0.76 -7.08 -14.37
N LEU A 85 -1.17 -6.87 -13.11
CA LEU A 85 -0.46 -7.38 -11.93
C LEU A 85 -0.29 -8.90 -11.97
N GLU A 86 -1.37 -9.63 -12.27
CA GLU A 86 -1.33 -11.09 -12.32
C GLU A 86 -0.42 -11.59 -13.45
N GLN A 87 -0.45 -10.95 -14.62
CA GLN A 87 0.47 -11.27 -15.71
C GLN A 87 1.93 -11.00 -15.33
N ALA A 88 2.22 -9.86 -14.70
CA ALA A 88 3.57 -9.53 -14.24
C ALA A 88 4.10 -10.54 -13.22
N ARG A 89 3.25 -11.00 -12.30
CA ARG A 89 3.61 -12.02 -11.30
C ARG A 89 3.90 -13.38 -11.92
N ARG A 90 3.16 -13.78 -12.96
CA ARG A 90 3.43 -15.02 -13.70
C ARG A 90 4.80 -14.98 -14.36
N ARG A 91 5.11 -13.88 -15.06
CA ARG A 91 6.42 -13.68 -15.69
C ARG A 91 7.58 -13.67 -14.69
N ALA A 92 7.38 -13.15 -13.48
CA ALA A 92 8.42 -13.11 -12.45
C ALA A 92 8.71 -14.48 -11.80
N ARG A 93 7.89 -15.51 -12.07
CA ARG A 93 8.06 -16.89 -11.57
C ARG A 93 8.64 -17.83 -12.63
N GLU A 94 8.70 -17.39 -13.88
CA GLU A 94 9.35 -18.06 -15.02
C GLU A 94 10.84 -17.72 -15.04
#